data_AF-A0A659SF74-F1
#
_entry.id   AF-A0A659SF74-F1
#
_cell.length_a   1.000
_cell.length_b   1.000
_cell.length_c   1.000
_cell.angle_alpha   90.00
_cell.angle_beta   90.00
_cell.angle_gamma   90.00
#
_symmetry.space_group_name_H-M   'P 1'
#
loop_
_entity.id
_entity.type
_entity.pdbx_description
1 polymer ?
#
loop_
_entity_poly.entity_id
_entity_poly.type
_entity_poly.pdbx_seq_one_letter_code
_entity_poly.pdbx_strand_id
1 'polypeptide(L)' 'GMNVAEATNAPRFHHQWLPDELRVEKGFSPDTLKLLEQKGQKVALKEAMGSTQSIMVGPDGELYGASDPRSVDDLTAGY' A
#
# COMPACT_ATOMS: atom_id res chain seq x y z
N GLY A 1 -5.40 -12.61 -7.75
CA GLY A 1 -4.67 -11.64 -6.90
C GLY A 1 -4.61 -10.32 -7.63
N MET A 2 -4.20 -9.25 -6.94
CA MET A 2 -3.91 -7.97 -7.59
C MET A 2 -2.70 -8.13 -8.51
N ASN A 3 -2.68 -7.42 -9.64
CA ASN A 3 -1.45 -7.27 -10.43
C ASN A 3 -0.43 -6.37 -9.70
N VAL A 4 0.80 -6.30 -10.20
CA VAL A 4 1.89 -5.56 -9.51
C VAL A 4 1.58 -4.08 -9.34
N ALA A 5 0.89 -3.43 -10.29
CA ALA A 5 0.52 -2.04 -10.18
C ALA A 5 -0.65 -1.82 -9.21
N GLU A 6 -1.68 -2.68 -9.25
CA GLU A 6 -2.78 -2.66 -8.29
C GLU A 6 -2.29 -2.84 -6.85
N ALA A 7 -1.36 -3.78 -6.63
CA ALA A 7 -0.76 -4.01 -5.32
C ALA A 7 0.07 -2.81 -4.84
N THR A 8 0.86 -2.19 -5.73
CA THR A 8 1.65 -0.98 -5.43
C THR A 8 0.77 0.22 -5.07
N ASN A 9 -0.34 0.41 -5.80
CA ASN A 9 -1.24 1.54 -5.63
C ASN A 9 -2.23 1.37 -4.46
N ALA A 10 -2.47 0.15 -3.99
CA ALA A 10 -3.38 -0.11 -2.88
C ALA A 10 -2.99 0.71 -1.63
N PRO A 11 -3.98 1.20 -0.85
CA PRO A 11 -3.71 1.93 0.39
C PRO A 11 -3.10 1.00 1.44
N ARG A 12 -2.15 1.53 2.21
CA ARG A 12 -1.34 0.76 3.17
C ARG A 12 -1.80 1.00 4.61
N PHE A 13 -1.68 -0.03 5.44
CA PHE A 13 -1.85 0.05 6.89
C PHE A 13 -0.65 -0.56 7.61
N HIS A 14 -0.42 -0.19 8.86
CA HIS A 14 0.70 -0.67 9.66
C HIS A 14 0.39 -0.65 11.17
N HIS A 15 0.91 -1.62 11.91
CA HIS A 15 0.86 -1.67 13.37
C HIS A 15 2.17 -2.25 13.89
N GLN A 16 2.93 -1.49 14.69
CA GLN A 16 4.27 -1.86 15.16
C GLN A 16 4.33 -2.19 16.65
N TRP A 17 3.18 -2.55 17.24
CA TRP A 17 2.98 -2.83 18.67
C TRP A 17 3.12 -1.59 19.57
N LEU A 18 4.25 -0.89 19.52
CA LEU A 18 4.47 0.39 20.19
C LEU A 18 4.90 1.46 19.18
N PRO A 19 4.25 2.64 19.14
CA PRO A 19 3.00 2.98 19.84
C PRO A 19 1.83 2.06 19.43
N ASP A 20 0.87 1.91 20.34
CA ASP A 20 -0.36 1.13 20.15
C ASP A 20 -1.34 1.93 19.28
N GLU A 21 -1.15 1.86 17.96
CA GLU A 21 -1.97 2.51 16.94
C GLU A 21 -1.99 1.69 15.64
N LEU A 22 -3.15 1.68 14.98
CA LEU A 22 -3.29 1.21 13.61
C LEU A 22 -3.10 2.38 12.66
N ARG A 23 -1.86 2.56 12.18
CA ARG A 23 -1.54 3.57 11.18
C ARG A 23 -2.19 3.21 9.85
N VAL A 24 -2.85 4.17 9.22
CA VAL A 24 -3.46 4.00 7.89
C VAL A 24 -3.12 5.19 6.98
N GLU A 25 -3.07 4.92 5.68
CA GLU A 25 -3.09 5.96 4.65
C GLU A 25 -4.53 6.35 4.26
N LYS A 26 -4.67 7.37 3.40
CA LYS A 26 -5.95 7.68 2.74
C LYS A 26 -6.33 6.54 1.79
N GLY A 27 -7.64 6.28 1.64
CA GLY A 27 -8.18 5.33 0.66
C GLY A 27 -8.95 4.15 1.26
N PHE A 28 -8.90 3.94 2.58
CA PHE A 28 -9.79 2.98 3.24
C PHE A 28 -11.22 3.54 3.39
N SER A 29 -12.22 2.68 3.25
CA SER A 29 -13.62 3.04 3.44
C SER A 29 -13.89 3.51 4.89
N PRO A 30 -14.65 4.61 5.10
CA PRO A 30 -15.06 5.04 6.43
C PRO A 30 -15.78 3.95 7.23
N ASP A 31 -16.59 3.11 6.57
CA ASP A 31 -17.28 2.00 7.22
C ASP A 31 -16.31 0.95 7.74
N THR A 32 -15.25 0.68 6.96
CA THR A 32 -14.19 -0.26 7.38
C THR A 32 -13.41 0.29 8.56
N LEU A 33 -13.07 1.59 8.54
CA LEU A 33 -12.37 2.24 9.66
C LEU A 33 -13.23 2.19 10.94
N LYS A 34 -14.54 2.45 10.84
CA LYS A 34 -15.47 2.34 11.97
C LYS A 34 -15.53 0.92 12.53
N LEU A 35 -15.56 -0.10 11.68
CA LEU A 35 -15.52 -1.50 12.12
C LEU A 35 -14.21 -1.86 12.85
N LEU A 36 -13.08 -1.28 12.43
CA LEU A 36 -11.79 -1.47 13.10
C LEU A 36 -11.75 -0.78 14.47
N GLU A 37 -12.25 0.45 14.56
CA GLU A 37 -12.40 1.18 15.82
C GLU A 37 -13.29 0.42 16.81
N GLN A 38 -14.41 -0.14 16.35
CA GLN A 38 -15.29 -0.99 17.17
C GLN A 38 -14.61 -2.27 17.68
N LYS A 39 -13.58 -2.75 16.98
CA LYS A 39 -12.74 -3.88 17.41
C LYS A 39 -11.61 -3.46 18.34
N GLY A 40 -11.55 -2.19 18.75
CA GLY A 40 -10.56 -1.65 19.68
C GLY A 40 -9.29 -1.10 19.03
N GLN A 41 -9.22 -1.04 17.71
CA GLN A 41 -8.06 -0.46 17.02
C GLN A 41 -8.06 1.06 17.18
N LYS A 42 -6.91 1.63 17.56
CA LYS A 42 -6.68 3.07 17.57
C LYS A 42 -6.23 3.52 16.18
N VAL A 43 -7.19 3.77 15.29
CA VAL A 43 -6.91 4.17 13.90
C VAL A 43 -6.26 5.55 13.87
N ALA A 44 -5.10 5.65 13.23
CA ALA A 44 -4.35 6.89 13.06
C ALA A 44 -4.05 7.15 11.59
N LEU A 45 -4.72 8.13 10.99
CA LEU A 45 -4.41 8.59 9.63
C LEU A 45 -3.09 9.37 9.64
N LYS A 46 -2.10 8.91 8.86
CA LYS A 46 -0.77 9.54 8.77
C LYS A 46 -0.31 9.68 7.31
N GLU A 47 0.84 10.33 7.14
CA GLU A 47 1.55 10.44 5.87
C GLU A 47 1.76 9.09 5.19
N ALA A 48 1.95 9.14 3.88
CA ALA A 48 2.22 7.98 3.04
C ALA A 48 3.41 7.16 3.54
N MET A 49 3.37 5.86 3.31
CA MET A 49 4.36 4.88 3.78
C MET A 49 5.09 4.25 2.61
N GLY A 50 6.41 4.41 2.55
CA GLY A 50 7.29 3.68 1.64
C GLY A 50 7.32 4.19 0.19
N SER A 51 8.17 3.56 -0.61
CA SER A 51 8.32 3.74 -2.05
C SER A 51 8.68 2.39 -2.67
N THR A 52 7.68 1.60 -3.03
CA THR A 52 7.85 0.27 -3.62
C THR A 52 8.19 0.38 -5.11
N GLN A 53 9.32 -0.21 -5.51
CA GLN A 53 9.71 -0.35 -6.91
C GLN A 53 9.75 -1.85 -7.22
N SER A 54 8.76 -2.35 -7.95
CA SER A 54 8.50 -3.80 -8.04
C SER A 54 8.43 -4.29 -9.48
N ILE A 55 8.92 -5.51 -9.69
CA ILE A 55 8.80 -6.26 -10.96
C ILE A 55 8.16 -7.62 -10.63
N MET A 56 7.14 -7.99 -11.37
CA MET A 56 6.50 -9.30 -11.36
C MET A 56 6.87 -10.03 -12.65
N VAL A 57 7.32 -11.28 -12.53
CA VAL A 57 7.63 -12.15 -13.67
C VAL A 57 6.42 -13.03 -13.96
N GLY A 58 5.90 -12.93 -15.18
CA GLY A 58 4.80 -13.70 -15.71
C GLY A 58 5.16 -15.18 -15.94
N PRO A 59 4.16 -16.05 -16.14
CA PRO A 59 4.37 -17.48 -16.35
C PRO A 59 5.13 -17.81 -17.65
N ASP A 60 5.13 -16.90 -18.62
CA ASP A 60 5.83 -16.96 -19.89
C ASP A 60 7.16 -16.18 -19.90
N GLY A 61 7.54 -15.58 -18.75
CA GLY A 61 8.72 -14.74 -18.62
C GLY A 61 8.48 -13.25 -18.93
N GLU A 62 7.25 -12.84 -19.27
CA GLU A 62 6.91 -11.42 -19.42
C GLU A 62 7.16 -10.65 -18.11
N LEU A 63 7.64 -9.41 -18.21
CA LEU A 63 7.96 -8.57 -17.05
C LEU A 63 6.91 -7.47 -16.89
N TYR A 64 6.27 -7.44 -15.72
CA TYR A 64 5.35 -6.38 -15.33
C TYR A 64 5.99 -5.53 -14.24
N GLY A 65 6.14 -4.23 -14.48
CA GLY A 65 6.77 -3.31 -13.56
C GLY A 65 5.80 -2.29 -12.97
N ALA A 66 6.06 -1.84 -11.73
CA ALA A 66 5.33 -0.73 -11.11
C ALA A 66 6.22 0.09 -10.14
N SER A 67 6.26 1.41 -10.37
CA SER A 67 6.81 2.41 -9.45
C SER A 67 5.73 2.93 -8.50
N ASP A 68 6.14 3.33 -7.30
CA ASP A 68 5.20 3.81 -6.27
C ASP A 68 4.64 5.19 -6.60
N PRO A 69 3.31 5.40 -6.60
CA PRO A 69 2.72 6.73 -6.83
C PRO A 69 3.05 7.73 -5.71
N ARG A 70 3.57 7.26 -4.56
CA ARG A 70 3.95 8.10 -3.42
C ARG A 70 5.28 8.82 -3.63
N SER A 71 6.08 8.39 -4.61
CA SER A 71 7.35 9.02 -4.98
C SER A 71 7.25 9.67 -6.35
N VAL A 72 7.52 10.97 -6.41
CA VAL A 72 7.55 11.71 -7.68
C VAL A 72 8.88 11.47 -8.40
N ASP A 73 8.87 11.62 -9.73
CA ASP A 73 10.04 11.48 -10.61
C ASP A 73 10.68 10.08 -10.68
N ASP A 74 9.99 9.05 -10.17
CA ASP A 74 10.39 7.65 -10.31
C ASP A 74 10.02 7.08 -11.69
N LEU A 75 10.74 6.03 -12.12
CA LEU A 75 10.49 5.35 -13.38
C LEU A 75 10.75 3.84 -13.28
N THR A 76 9.79 3.06 -13.77
CA THR A 76 9.99 1.66 -14.15
C THR A 76 9.93 1.57 -15.67
N ALA A 77 10.98 1.01 -16.29
CA ALA A 77 11.11 0.89 -17.75
C ALA A 77 11.78 -0.45 -18.13
N GLY A 78 11.61 -0.88 -19.38
CA GLY A 78 12.16 -2.12 -19.93
C GLY A 78 12.54 -1.97 -21.42
N TYR A 79 12.98 -3.07 -22.04
CA TYR A 79 13.36 -3.15 -23.46
C TYR A 79 12.84 -4.43 -24.12
#